data_AF-A0A2E3NHT4-F1
#
_entry.id   AF-A0A2E3NHT4-F1
#
_cell.length_a   1.000
_cell.length_b   1.000
_cell.length_c   1.000
_cell.angle_alpha   90.00
_cell.angle_beta   90.00
_cell.angle_gamma   90.00
#
_symmetry.space_group_name_H-M   'P 1'
#
loop_
_entity.id
_entity.type
_entity.pdbx_description
1 polymer ?
#
loop_
_entity_poly.entity_id
_entity_poly.type
_entity_poly.pdbx_seq_one_letter_code
_entity_poly.pdbx_strand_id
1 'polypeptide(L)' 'MPRRPAAKDCRHRLLARGEAHQITLCTCGSVHLTVGNTTLRLKPESFGALAESVARATAQIDPQPVALPSTVH' A
#
# COMPACT_ATOMS: atom_id res chain seq x y z
N MET A 1 28.33 8.89 -19.17
CA MET A 1 27.14 8.51 -18.39
C MET A 1 27.12 9.34 -17.10
N PRO A 2 26.20 10.31 -16.91
CA PRO A 2 26.12 11.02 -15.64
C PRO A 2 25.74 10.02 -14.54
N ARG A 3 26.48 10.04 -13.42
CA ARG A 3 26.21 9.19 -12.26
C ARG A 3 24.82 9.54 -11.72
N ARG A 4 23.94 8.53 -11.60
CA ARG A 4 22.64 8.65 -10.92
C ARG A 4 22.91 9.24 -9.53
N PRO A 5 22.26 10.34 -9.13
CA PRO A 5 22.51 10.93 -7.81
C PRO A 5 22.26 9.87 -6.74
N ALA A 6 23.23 9.72 -5.82
CA ALA A 6 23.12 8.81 -4.70
C ALA A 6 21.77 9.06 -4.02
N ALA A 7 20.97 8.01 -3.87
CA ALA A 7 19.69 8.12 -3.18
C ALA A 7 19.96 8.77 -1.82
N LYS A 8 19.39 9.97 -1.58
CA LYS A 8 19.44 10.62 -0.27
C LYS A 8 19.12 9.55 0.76
N ASP A 9 19.95 9.41 1.80
CA ASP A 9 19.74 8.43 2.88
C ASP A 9 18.33 8.58 3.45
N CYS A 10 17.43 7.77 2.92
CA CYS A 10 16.02 7.80 3.23
C CYS A 10 15.84 6.89 4.43
N ARG A 11 15.50 7.47 5.59
CA ARG A 11 15.11 6.65 6.75
C ARG A 11 13.68 6.20 6.54
N HIS A 12 13.46 4.90 6.68
CA HIS A 12 12.17 4.26 6.48
C HIS A 12 11.62 3.78 7.82
N ARG A 13 10.42 4.22 8.17
CA ARG A 13 9.63 3.63 9.26
C ARG A 13 8.70 2.58 8.66
N LEU A 14 8.83 1.32 9.07
CA LEU A 14 7.91 0.26 8.66
C LEU A 14 6.50 0.55 9.17
N LEU A 15 5.51 0.51 8.28
CA LEU A 15 4.09 0.63 8.63
C LEU A 15 3.40 -0.73 8.60
N ALA A 16 3.67 -1.54 7.56
CA ALA A 16 3.11 -2.88 7.41
C ALA A 16 4.03 -3.76 6.56
N ARG A 17 3.95 -5.07 6.75
CA ARG A 17 4.66 -6.09 5.98
C ARG A 17 3.78 -7.31 5.81
N GLY A 18 3.70 -7.82 4.59
CA GLY A 18 3.11 -9.12 4.27
C GLY A 18 4.10 -9.98 3.50
N GLU A 19 3.63 -11.13 3.01
CA GLU A 19 4.47 -12.09 2.30
C GLU A 19 5.08 -11.51 1.02
N ALA A 20 4.29 -10.74 0.26
CA ALA A 20 4.69 -10.18 -1.02
C ALA A 20 4.90 -8.67 -1.02
N HIS A 21 4.69 -7.99 0.11
CA HIS A 21 4.70 -6.53 0.16
C HIS A 21 5.30 -5.94 1.44
N GLN A 22 5.80 -4.71 1.30
CA GLN A 22 6.30 -3.90 2.40
C GLN A 22 5.82 -2.46 2.23
N ILE A 23 5.28 -1.87 3.29
CA ILE A 23 4.82 -0.48 3.31
C ILE A 23 5.65 0.27 4.34
N THR A 24 6.30 1.35 3.92
CA THR A 24 7.11 2.20 4.80
C THR A 24 6.75 3.67 4.62
N LEU A 25 6.81 4.43 5.72
CA LEU A 25 6.81 5.89 5.67
C LEU A 25 8.26 6.38 5.62
N CYS A 26 8.62 7.07 4.55
CA CYS A 26 9.95 7.60 4.36
C CYS A 26 10.07 9.02 4.90
N THR A 27 11.24 9.39 5.43
CA THR A 27 11.55 10.78 5.79
C THR A 27 11.52 11.74 4.60
N CYS A 28 11.45 11.24 3.36
CA CYS A 28 11.20 12.06 2.18
C CYS A 28 9.73 12.54 2.05
N GLY A 29 8.87 12.18 3.00
CA GLY A 29 7.45 12.57 3.00
C GLY A 29 6.56 11.69 2.12
N SER A 30 7.07 10.56 1.62
CA SER A 30 6.32 9.62 0.78
C SER A 30 6.13 8.28 1.49
N VAL A 31 5.01 7.62 1.20
CA VAL A 31 4.80 6.21 1.47
C VAL A 31 5.48 5.41 0.36
N HIS A 32 6.36 4.49 0.72
CA HIS A 32 6.93 3.52 -0.20
C HIS A 32 6.17 2.21 -0.05
N LEU A 33 5.45 1.81 -1.10
CA LEU A 33 4.81 0.51 -1.23
C LEU A 33 5.69 -0.35 -2.15
N THR A 34 6.37 -1.33 -1.58
CA THR A 34 7.14 -2.33 -2.33
C THR A 34 6.29 -3.58 -2.48
N VAL A 35 6.16 -4.07 -3.72
CA VAL A 35 5.54 -5.36 -4.06
C VAL A 35 6.52 -6.12 -4.96
N GLY A 36 7.05 -7.23 -4.45
CA GLY A 36 8.15 -7.94 -5.12
C GLY A 36 9.36 -7.03 -5.38
N ASN A 37 9.72 -6.87 -6.66
CA ASN A 37 10.83 -6.01 -7.10
C ASN A 37 10.41 -4.56 -7.43
N THR A 38 9.12 -4.26 -7.33
CA THR A 38 8.56 -2.96 -7.73
C THR A 38 8.29 -2.12 -6.50
N THR A 39 8.70 -0.85 -6.52
CA THR A 39 8.41 0.10 -5.44
C THR A 39 7.68 1.32 -6.00
N LEU A 40 6.49 1.56 -5.48
CA LEU A 40 5.71 2.76 -5.72
C LEU A 40 6.00 3.78 -4.62
N ARG A 41 6.27 5.03 -5.01
CA ARG A 41 6.43 6.16 -4.08
C ARG A 41 5.21 7.03 -4.22
N LEU A 42 4.44 7.14 -3.15
CA LEU A 42 3.14 7.80 -3.14
C LEU A 42 3.15 8.89 -2.07
N LYS A 43 2.44 9.99 -2.33
CA LYS A 43 2.08 10.90 -1.23
C LYS A 43 1.13 10.18 -0.28
N PRO A 44 1.09 10.54 1.01
CA PRO A 44 0.14 9.96 1.96
C PRO A 44 -1.32 10.02 1.48
N GLU A 45 -1.75 11.15 0.90
CA GLU A 45 -3.13 11.26 0.38
C GLU A 45 -3.39 10.29 -0.79
N SER A 46 -2.43 10.11 -1.69
CA SER A 46 -2.54 9.20 -2.83
C SER A 46 -2.53 7.74 -2.40
N PHE A 47 -1.79 7.41 -1.34
CA PHE A 47 -1.79 6.07 -0.76
C PHE A 47 -3.15 5.74 -0.12
N GLY A 48 -3.79 6.69 0.56
CA GLY A 48 -5.15 6.54 1.07
C GLY A 48 -6.16 6.25 -0.04
N ALA A 49 -6.16 7.06 -1.10
CA ALA A 49 -7.04 6.84 -2.26
C ALA A 49 -6.78 5.50 -2.98
N LEU A 50 -5.51 5.07 -3.06
CA LEU A 50 -5.15 3.76 -3.58
C LEU A 50 -5.73 2.63 -2.71
N ALA A 51 -5.60 2.74 -1.38
CA ALA A 51 -6.11 1.73 -0.45
C ALA A 51 -7.63 1.54 -0.59
N GLU A 52 -8.39 2.62 -0.69
CA GLU A 52 -9.84 2.56 -0.94
C GLU A 52 -10.17 1.89 -2.28
N SER A 53 -9.40 2.20 -3.33
CA SER A 53 -9.61 1.65 -4.66
C SER A 53 -9.30 0.15 -4.72
N VAL A 54 -8.22 -0.27 -4.05
CA VAL A 54 -7.87 -1.69 -3.89
C VAL A 54 -8.95 -2.42 -3.10
N ALA A 55 -9.44 -1.87 -1.99
CA ALA A 55 -10.49 -2.49 -1.20
C ALA A 55 -11.78 -2.72 -2.03
N ARG A 56 -12.19 -1.72 -2.83
CA ARG A 56 -13.32 -1.87 -3.76
C ARG A 56 -13.07 -2.93 -4.83
N ALA A 57 -11.85 -3.00 -5.38
CA ALA A 57 -11.51 -4.02 -6.37
C ALA A 57 -11.51 -5.43 -5.75
N THR A 58 -10.96 -5.59 -4.55
CA THR A 58 -10.96 -6.87 -3.82
C THR A 58 -12.37 -7.37 -3.56
N ALA A 59 -13.30 -6.49 -3.17
CA ALA A 59 -14.70 -6.85 -2.96
C ALA A 59 -15.42 -7.36 -4.24
N GLN A 60 -14.89 -7.07 -5.43
CA GLN A 60 -15.41 -7.60 -6.69
C GLN A 60 -14.75 -8.91 -7.12
N ILE A 61 -13.51 -9.13 -6.70
CA ILE A 61 -12.73 -10.33 -7.04
C ILE A 61 -13.17 -11.53 -6.20
N ASP A 62 -13.56 -11.29 -4.95
CA ASP A 62 -14.10 -12.30 -4.05
C ASP A 62 -15.60 -12.08 -3.86
N PRO A 63 -16.47 -12.66 -4.72
CA PRO A 63 -17.91 -12.68 -4.49
C PRO A 63 -18.24 -13.69 -3.39
N GLN A 64 -17.71 -13.54 -2.18
CA GLN A 64 -18.30 -14.18 -1.02
C GLN A 64 -19.64 -13.48 -0.75
N PRO A 65 -20.77 -14.21 -0.70
CA PRO A 65 -22.03 -13.62 -0.30
C PRO A 65 -21.84 -13.08 1.11
N VAL A 66 -22.00 -11.77 1.27
CA VAL A 66 -22.11 -11.14 2.58
C VAL A 66 -23.31 -11.81 3.26
N ALA A 67 -23.06 -12.81 4.10
CA ALA A 67 -24.06 -13.32 5.00
C ALA A 67 -24.37 -12.19 5.97
N LEU A 68 -25.43 -11.44 5.67
CA LEU A 68 -26.05 -10.52 6.60
C LEU A 68 -26.37 -11.31 7.87
N PRO A 69 -26.06 -10.81 9.09
CA PRO A 69 -26.50 -11.46 10.30
C PRO A 69 -28.03 -11.50 10.29
N SER A 70 -28.60 -12.70 10.19
CA SER A 70 -30.03 -12.94 10.38
C SER A 70 -30.44 -12.33 11.71
N THR A 71 -31.24 -11.27 11.64
CA THR A 71 -31.92 -10.71 12.80
C THR A 71 -32.80 -11.82 13.39
N VAL A 72 -32.46 -12.27 14.59
CA VAL A 72 -33.31 -13.19 15.36
C VAL A 72 -34.34 -12.33 16.09
N HIS A 73 -35.61 -12.73 15.95
CA HIS A 73 -36.83 -12.10 16.46
C HIS A 73 -36.80 -11.70 17.94
#